data_AF-T0J6S8-F1
#
_entry.id   AF-T0J6S8-F1
#
_cell.length_a   1.000
_cell.length_b   1.000
_cell.length_c   1.000
_cell.angle_alpha   90.00
_cell.angle_beta   90.00
_cell.angle_gamma   90.00
#
_symmetry.space_group_name_H-M   'P 1'
#
loop_
_entity.id
_entity.type
_entity.pdbx_description
1 polymer ?
#
loop_
_entity_poly.entity_id
_entity_poly.type
_entity_poly.pdbx_seq_one_letter_code
_entity_poly.pdbx_strand_id
1 'polypeptide(L)'
;MPQFYFEDEEGSDGRIKQIWKDGKPHNKSVRLEMPQAIVQTYFKAAMQNLSQMTPNEDDREHNRHFGLQAFLMSLVGLEAFLNVHFHMQGRVRKLGKVVKAATSDNIKVESKISNQAFACYGKHIVGQKLINKKIRELYDMRSAIVHPKWEPSSLGMTGLMIEDMVDNFQRAFEDRLFCREALQWCLLVIARIGMLQWPDNPDPFMQMWTSIPDTNTTLSDALGISKDGS
;
A
#
# COMPACT_ATOMS: atom_id res chain seq x y z
N MET A 1 -5.97 -20.43 10.96
CA MET A 1 -4.90 -20.27 9.95
C MET A 1 -4.72 -21.60 9.29
N PRO A 2 -4.60 -21.67 7.96
CA PRO A 2 -4.30 -22.92 7.30
C PRO A 2 -2.98 -23.47 7.82
N GLN A 3 -2.97 -24.72 8.28
CA GLN A 3 -1.77 -25.38 8.80
C GLN A 3 -1.22 -26.34 7.75
N PHE A 4 0.07 -26.18 7.46
CA PHE A 4 0.81 -27.11 6.62
C PHE A 4 1.68 -27.99 7.51
N TYR A 5 1.57 -29.31 7.32
CA TYR A 5 2.42 -30.32 7.95
C TYR A 5 3.09 -31.14 6.84
N PHE A 6 4.37 -31.43 7.02
CA PHE A 6 5.16 -32.26 6.13
C PHE A 6 5.35 -33.62 6.81
N GLU A 7 4.87 -34.68 6.17
CA GLU A 7 5.16 -36.04 6.60
C GLU A 7 6.47 -36.46 5.94
N ASP A 8 7.48 -36.77 6.76
CA ASP A 8 8.76 -37.31 6.27
C ASP A 8 8.64 -38.82 6.03
N GLU A 9 9.35 -39.33 5.02
CA GLU A 9 9.55 -40.79 4.93
C GLU A 9 10.52 -41.24 6.03
N GLU A 10 10.07 -42.15 6.90
CA GLU A 10 10.93 -42.76 7.94
C GLU A 10 12.18 -43.38 7.29
N GLY A 11 13.36 -42.91 7.69
CA GLY A 11 14.65 -43.37 7.17
C GLY A 11 15.17 -42.65 5.92
N SER A 12 14.59 -41.52 5.51
CA SER A 12 15.03 -40.74 4.34
C SER A 12 15.87 -39.50 4.67
N ASP A 13 16.69 -39.06 3.70
CA ASP A 13 17.52 -37.85 3.70
C ASP A 13 16.69 -36.53 3.66
N GLY A 14 15.57 -36.45 4.38
CA GLY A 14 14.67 -35.29 4.36
C GLY A 14 13.73 -35.24 3.15
N ARG A 15 13.31 -36.40 2.61
CA ARG A 15 12.31 -36.46 1.54
C ARG A 15 10.90 -36.38 2.13
N ILE A 16 10.15 -35.39 1.67
CA ILE A 16 8.75 -35.16 2.05
C ILE A 16 7.86 -36.17 1.33
N LYS A 17 7.21 -37.05 2.08
CA LYS A 17 6.22 -38.03 1.62
C LYS A 17 4.91 -37.38 1.21
N GLN A 18 4.42 -36.44 2.03
CA GLN A 18 3.13 -35.81 1.82
C GLN A 18 3.06 -34.43 2.48
N ILE A 19 2.46 -33.48 1.77
CA ILE A 19 2.05 -32.20 2.35
C ILE A 19 0.60 -32.34 2.77
N TRP A 20 0.30 -31.97 4.01
CA TRP A 20 -1.06 -31.89 4.53
C TRP A 20 -1.47 -30.43 4.68
N LYS A 21 -2.69 -30.08 4.29
CA LYS A 21 -3.29 -28.76 4.52
C LYS A 21 -4.60 -28.93 5.26
N ASP A 22 -4.70 -28.37 6.47
CA ASP A 22 -5.90 -28.44 7.30
C ASP A 22 -6.43 -29.87 7.51
N GLY A 23 -5.49 -30.80 7.76
CA GLY A 23 -5.79 -32.21 8.00
C GLY A 23 -6.14 -33.02 6.74
N LYS A 24 -6.02 -32.45 5.54
CA LYS A 24 -6.25 -33.15 4.26
C LYS A 24 -4.99 -33.25 3.42
N PRO A 25 -4.79 -34.35 2.67
CA PRO A 25 -3.71 -34.47 1.70
C PRO A 25 -3.74 -33.30 0.70
N HIS A 26 -2.60 -32.63 0.55
CA HIS A 26 -2.42 -31.52 -0.38
C HIS A 26 -1.53 -31.98 -1.54
N ASN A 27 -2.16 -32.26 -2.69
CA ASN A 27 -1.49 -32.86 -3.84
C ASN A 27 -0.91 -31.84 -4.85
N LYS A 28 -0.70 -30.59 -4.42
CA LYS A 28 -0.11 -29.53 -5.24
C LYS A 28 1.16 -29.02 -4.60
N SER A 29 2.06 -28.47 -5.41
CA SER A 29 3.23 -27.75 -4.91
C SER A 29 2.79 -26.57 -4.05
N VAL A 30 3.40 -26.44 -2.87
CA VAL A 30 3.20 -25.30 -1.98
C VAL A 30 4.41 -24.38 -2.09
N ARG A 31 4.16 -23.11 -2.45
CA ARG A 31 5.16 -22.04 -2.39
C ARG A 31 4.81 -21.16 -1.21
N LEU A 32 5.64 -21.21 -0.17
CA LEU A 32 5.54 -20.31 0.97
C LEU A 32 6.49 -19.15 0.75
N GLU A 33 5.98 -17.93 0.91
CA GLU A 33 6.77 -16.71 0.85
C GLU A 33 6.70 -16.00 2.20
N MET A 34 7.72 -15.19 2.47
CA MET A 34 7.74 -14.37 3.66
C MET A 34 6.61 -13.32 3.61
N PRO A 35 6.02 -12.91 4.74
CA PRO A 35 4.85 -12.03 4.75
C PRO A 35 5.04 -10.72 3.97
N GLN A 36 6.26 -10.17 3.96
CA GLN A 36 6.59 -8.96 3.21
C GLN A 36 6.50 -9.13 1.69
N ALA A 37 6.55 -10.34 1.13
CA ALA A 37 6.51 -10.57 -0.32
C ALA A 37 5.22 -10.03 -0.96
N ILE A 38 4.10 -10.12 -0.23
CA ILE A 38 2.80 -9.58 -0.65
C ILE A 38 2.91 -8.06 -0.81
N VAL A 39 3.50 -7.38 0.18
CA VAL A 39 3.67 -5.92 0.18
C VAL A 39 4.63 -5.48 -0.93
N GLN A 40 5.76 -6.17 -1.06
CA GLN A 40 6.76 -5.89 -2.11
C GLN A 40 6.17 -6.02 -3.51
N THR A 41 5.25 -6.96 -3.74
CA THR A 41 4.62 -7.17 -5.05
C THR A 41 3.93 -5.89 -5.52
N TYR A 42 3.15 -5.26 -4.64
CA TYR A 42 2.42 -4.04 -4.98
C TYR A 42 3.34 -2.84 -5.18
N PHE A 43 4.33 -2.62 -4.30
CA PHE A 43 5.24 -1.48 -4.47
C PHE A 43 6.16 -1.62 -5.69
N LYS A 44 6.61 -2.85 -6.02
CA LYS A 44 7.36 -3.12 -7.26
C LYS A 44 6.48 -2.85 -8.50
N ALA A 45 5.23 -3.30 -8.48
CA ALA A 45 4.29 -3.01 -9.55
C ALA A 45 4.04 -1.50 -9.69
N ALA A 46 3.87 -0.77 -8.58
CA ALA A 46 3.72 0.70 -8.61
C ALA A 46 4.91 1.39 -9.27
N MET A 47 6.13 1.03 -8.87
CA MET A 47 7.38 1.56 -9.45
C MET A 47 7.55 1.22 -10.93
N GLN A 48 7.20 -0.02 -11.32
CA GLN A 48 7.23 -0.44 -12.71
C GLN A 48 6.24 0.38 -13.55
N ASN A 49 5.02 0.61 -13.06
CA ASN A 49 4.06 1.42 -13.80
C ASN A 49 4.50 2.88 -13.91
N LEU A 50 5.05 3.48 -12.83
CA LEU A 50 5.62 4.83 -12.89
C LEU A 50 6.78 4.95 -13.89
N SER A 51 7.59 3.89 -14.06
CA SER A 51 8.70 3.93 -15.01
C SER A 51 8.26 3.85 -16.47
N GLN A 52 7.06 3.32 -16.74
CA GLN A 52 6.46 3.26 -18.07
C GLN A 52 5.76 4.57 -18.49
N MET A 53 5.47 5.47 -17.53
CA MET A 53 4.89 6.79 -17.85
C MET A 53 5.93 7.66 -18.56
N THR A 54 5.55 8.24 -19.69
CA THR A 54 6.42 9.11 -20.49
C THR A 54 6.15 10.59 -20.17
N PRO A 55 7.14 11.48 -20.31
CA PRO A 55 6.94 12.92 -20.15
C PRO A 55 6.27 13.58 -21.37
N ASN A 56 6.02 12.83 -22.46
CA ASN A 56 5.44 13.38 -23.67
C ASN A 56 3.93 13.58 -23.51
N GLU A 57 3.46 14.78 -23.85
CA GLU A 57 2.04 15.13 -23.76
C GLU A 57 1.15 14.39 -24.77
N ASP A 58 1.72 13.80 -25.82
CA ASP A 58 0.95 13.12 -26.88
C ASP A 58 0.46 11.73 -26.44
N ASP A 59 0.98 11.18 -25.34
CA ASP A 59 0.70 9.81 -24.89
C ASP A 59 -0.18 9.77 -23.63
N ARG A 60 -1.17 10.68 -23.57
CA ARG A 60 -2.01 10.89 -22.38
C ARG A 60 -2.76 9.64 -21.94
N GLU A 61 -3.31 8.89 -22.88
CA GLU A 61 -4.07 7.68 -22.57
C GLU A 61 -3.18 6.58 -21.98
N HIS A 62 -2.00 6.35 -22.55
CA HIS A 62 -0.99 5.43 -22.00
C HIS A 62 -0.57 5.87 -20.59
N ASN A 63 -0.23 7.15 -20.42
CA ASN A 63 0.12 7.70 -19.11
C ASN A 63 -1.01 7.55 -18.10
N ARG A 64 -2.27 7.77 -18.50
CA ARG A 64 -3.42 7.55 -17.63
C ARG A 64 -3.52 6.11 -17.16
N HIS A 65 -3.35 5.13 -18.06
CA HIS A 65 -3.40 3.72 -17.71
C HIS A 65 -2.29 3.34 -16.71
N PHE A 66 -1.04 3.69 -17.02
CA PHE A 66 0.09 3.40 -16.14
C PHE A 66 0.02 4.17 -14.82
N GLY A 67 -0.36 5.45 -14.86
CA GLY A 67 -0.52 6.28 -13.67
C GLY A 67 -1.63 5.79 -12.76
N LEU A 68 -2.77 5.35 -13.33
CA LEU A 68 -3.87 4.76 -12.56
C LEU A 68 -3.42 3.46 -11.88
N GLN A 69 -2.72 2.58 -12.61
CA GLN A 69 -2.18 1.35 -12.03
C GLN A 69 -1.14 1.65 -10.94
N ALA A 70 -0.22 2.58 -11.17
CA ALA A 70 0.77 3.00 -10.18
C ALA A 70 0.12 3.50 -8.89
N PHE A 71 -0.90 4.36 -9.03
CA PHE A 71 -1.66 4.91 -7.93
C PHE A 71 -2.36 3.83 -7.11
N LEU A 72 -3.11 2.94 -7.78
CA LEU A 72 -3.83 1.85 -7.13
C LEU A 72 -2.88 0.88 -6.43
N MET A 73 -1.78 0.48 -7.08
CA MET A 73 -0.80 -0.42 -6.49
C MET A 73 -0.10 0.19 -5.27
N SER A 74 0.11 1.51 -5.25
CA SER A 74 0.68 2.20 -4.08
C SER A 74 -0.22 2.09 -2.86
N LEU A 75 -1.52 2.36 -3.03
CA LEU A 75 -2.51 2.28 -1.94
C LEU A 75 -2.76 0.84 -1.49
N VAL A 76 -2.84 -0.10 -2.42
CA VAL A 76 -2.98 -1.53 -2.07
C VAL A 76 -1.73 -2.03 -1.33
N GLY A 77 -0.53 -1.60 -1.74
CA GLY A 77 0.71 -1.89 -1.04
C GLY A 77 0.73 -1.36 0.40
N LEU A 78 0.27 -0.12 0.61
CA LEU A 78 0.13 0.44 1.95
C LEU A 78 -0.87 -0.35 2.81
N GLU A 79 -2.03 -0.69 2.25
CA GLU A 79 -3.05 -1.45 2.98
C GLU A 79 -2.54 -2.85 3.36
N ALA A 80 -1.89 -3.54 2.41
CA ALA A 80 -1.26 -4.82 2.64
C ALA A 80 -0.19 -4.73 3.74
N PHE A 81 0.65 -3.70 3.71
CA PHE A 81 1.62 -3.45 4.77
C PHE A 81 0.95 -3.30 6.13
N LEU A 82 -0.01 -2.40 6.28
CA LEU A 82 -0.66 -2.13 7.56
C LEU A 82 -1.33 -3.40 8.11
N ASN A 83 -2.03 -4.15 7.25
CA ASN A 83 -2.70 -5.37 7.65
C ASN A 83 -1.70 -6.45 8.11
N VAL A 84 -0.69 -6.74 7.29
CA VAL A 84 0.28 -7.82 7.58
C VAL A 84 1.15 -7.44 8.77
N HIS A 85 1.69 -6.23 8.78
CA HIS A 85 2.58 -5.73 9.82
C HIS A 85 1.90 -5.69 11.18
N PHE A 86 0.72 -5.06 11.29
CA PHE A 86 0.03 -4.97 12.57
C PHE A 86 -0.57 -6.30 13.02
N HIS A 87 -0.94 -7.18 12.09
CA HIS A 87 -1.30 -8.55 12.45
C HIS A 87 -0.11 -9.28 13.10
N MET A 88 1.09 -9.18 12.52
CA MET A 88 2.31 -9.75 13.09
C MET A 88 2.67 -9.14 14.45
N GLN A 89 2.69 -7.80 14.55
CA GLN A 89 2.98 -7.10 15.81
C GLN A 89 1.95 -7.42 16.89
N GLY A 90 0.67 -7.48 16.53
CA GLY A 90 -0.41 -7.86 17.43
C GLY A 90 -0.23 -9.26 17.99
N ARG A 91 0.23 -10.22 17.18
CA ARG A 91 0.55 -11.59 17.66
C ARG A 91 1.77 -11.61 18.58
N VAL A 92 2.87 -11.00 18.15
CA VAL A 92 4.14 -10.96 18.94
C VAL A 92 3.91 -10.31 20.31
N ARG A 93 3.13 -9.22 20.34
CA ARG A 93 2.84 -8.44 21.56
C ARG A 93 1.59 -8.91 22.31
N LYS A 94 0.93 -9.99 21.87
CA LYS A 94 -0.33 -10.53 22.44
C LYS A 94 -1.47 -9.49 22.52
N LEU A 95 -1.53 -8.57 21.56
CA LEU A 95 -2.55 -7.53 21.45
C LEU A 95 -3.71 -8.01 20.57
N GLY A 96 -4.63 -8.79 21.14
CA GLY A 96 -5.75 -9.39 20.40
C GLY A 96 -6.64 -8.37 19.67
N LYS A 97 -6.82 -7.16 20.23
CA LYS A 97 -7.56 -6.08 19.56
C LYS A 97 -6.87 -5.60 18.27
N VAL A 98 -5.54 -5.55 18.25
CA VAL A 98 -4.77 -5.18 17.05
C VAL A 98 -4.87 -6.27 15.99
N VAL A 99 -4.77 -7.55 16.39
CA VAL A 99 -4.94 -8.68 15.46
C VAL A 99 -6.31 -8.63 14.78
N LYS A 100 -7.38 -8.46 15.55
CA LYS A 100 -8.75 -8.35 15.02
C LYS A 100 -8.92 -7.14 14.10
N ALA A 101 -8.28 -6.02 14.45
CA ALA A 101 -8.37 -4.81 13.67
C ALA A 101 -7.59 -4.89 12.35
N ALA A 102 -6.46 -5.58 12.33
CA ALA A 102 -5.64 -5.79 11.15
C ALA A 102 -6.32 -6.69 10.10
N THR A 103 -7.19 -7.62 10.54
CA THR A 103 -7.95 -8.52 9.65
C THR A 103 -9.35 -7.98 9.30
N SER A 104 -9.68 -6.75 9.66
CA SER A 104 -11.00 -6.18 9.41
C SER A 104 -10.98 -5.24 8.20
N ASP A 105 -11.92 -5.49 7.29
CA ASP A 105 -12.17 -4.64 6.11
C ASP A 105 -12.93 -3.36 6.48
N ASN A 106 -13.58 -3.33 7.64
CA ASN A 106 -14.40 -2.19 8.09
C ASN A 106 -13.58 -1.08 8.76
N ILE A 107 -12.28 -1.31 8.98
CA ILE A 107 -11.42 -0.32 9.64
C ILE A 107 -10.70 0.49 8.57
N LYS A 108 -10.99 1.79 8.56
CA LYS A 108 -10.37 2.76 7.66
C LYS A 108 -8.85 2.79 7.84
N VAL A 109 -8.12 3.03 6.75
CA VAL A 109 -6.66 2.98 6.70
C VAL A 109 -6.02 3.99 7.66
N GLU A 110 -6.53 5.22 7.75
CA GLU A 110 -6.01 6.23 8.68
C GLU A 110 -6.21 5.84 10.16
N SER A 111 -7.24 5.03 10.45
CA SER A 111 -7.47 4.46 11.78
C SER A 111 -6.43 3.38 12.08
N LYS A 112 -6.05 2.56 11.09
CA LYS A 112 -4.95 1.60 11.23
C LYS A 112 -3.64 2.33 11.52
N ILE A 113 -3.31 3.37 10.74
CA ILE A 113 -2.12 4.20 10.92
C ILE A 113 -2.08 4.80 12.34
N SER A 114 -3.18 5.36 12.83
CA SER A 114 -3.19 6.07 14.12
C SER A 114 -3.26 5.12 15.31
N ASN A 115 -4.29 4.28 15.33
CA ASN A 115 -4.69 3.53 16.51
C ASN A 115 -3.85 2.26 16.67
N GLN A 116 -3.50 1.59 15.57
CA GLN A 116 -2.69 0.37 15.65
C GLN A 116 -1.21 0.69 15.88
N ALA A 117 -0.67 1.77 15.29
CA ALA A 117 0.68 2.22 15.60
C ALA A 117 0.81 2.58 17.09
N PHE A 118 -0.12 3.39 17.61
CA PHE A 118 -0.12 3.73 19.04
C PHE A 118 -0.27 2.49 19.93
N ALA A 119 -1.20 1.59 19.61
CA ALA A 119 -1.40 0.36 20.38
C ALA A 119 -0.16 -0.55 20.40
N CYS A 120 0.60 -0.62 19.30
CA CYS A 120 1.79 -1.47 19.23
C CYS A 120 3.02 -0.84 19.89
N TYR A 121 3.22 0.48 19.72
CA TYR A 121 4.48 1.16 20.03
C TYR A 121 4.37 2.22 21.15
N GLY A 122 3.17 2.51 21.65
CA GLY A 122 2.92 3.54 22.66
C GLY A 122 3.16 4.97 22.18
N LYS A 123 3.37 5.17 20.87
CA LYS A 123 3.67 6.45 20.25
C LYS A 123 2.93 6.59 18.92
N HIS A 124 2.55 7.81 18.59
CA HIS A 124 2.04 8.15 17.27
C HIS A 124 3.18 8.33 16.28
N ILE A 125 2.91 8.11 14.99
CA ILE A 125 3.87 8.47 13.96
C ILE A 125 4.03 9.99 13.89
N VAL A 126 5.23 10.43 13.53
CA VAL A 126 5.54 11.85 13.31
C VAL A 126 4.68 12.41 12.16
N GLY A 127 4.08 13.58 12.35
CA GLY A 127 3.22 14.21 11.34
C GLY A 127 1.86 13.52 11.12
N GLN A 128 1.40 12.67 12.06
CA GLN A 128 0.21 11.82 11.91
C GLN A 128 -1.03 12.54 11.35
N LYS A 129 -1.33 13.76 11.81
CA LYS A 129 -2.53 14.50 11.36
C LYS A 129 -2.48 14.78 9.86
N LEU A 130 -1.34 15.28 9.36
CA LEU A 130 -1.14 15.58 7.95
C LEU A 130 -1.15 14.30 7.11
N ILE A 131 -0.41 13.28 7.56
CA ILE A 131 -0.35 11.98 6.90
C ILE A 131 -1.75 11.37 6.78
N ASN A 132 -2.52 11.32 7.87
CA ASN A 132 -3.89 10.79 7.84
C ASN A 132 -4.80 11.57 6.89
N LYS A 133 -4.69 12.91 6.89
CA LYS A 133 -5.46 13.74 5.98
C LYS A 133 -5.14 13.38 4.53
N LYS A 134 -3.85 13.32 4.17
CA LYS A 134 -3.43 13.00 2.80
C LYS A 134 -3.77 11.57 2.40
N ILE A 135 -3.50 10.58 3.25
CA ILE A 135 -3.88 9.20 2.95
C ILE A 135 -5.41 9.10 2.77
N ARG A 136 -6.22 9.77 3.60
CA ARG A 136 -7.67 9.81 3.40
C ARG A 136 -8.05 10.38 2.03
N GLU A 137 -7.48 11.52 1.64
CA GLU A 137 -7.72 12.13 0.32
C GLU A 137 -7.38 11.15 -0.83
N LEU A 138 -6.27 10.41 -0.73
CA LEU A 138 -5.91 9.39 -1.72
C LEU A 138 -6.90 8.22 -1.75
N TYR A 139 -7.38 7.74 -0.59
CA TYR A 139 -8.36 6.66 -0.53
C TYR A 139 -9.75 7.09 -0.99
N ASP A 140 -10.13 8.35 -0.79
CA ASP A 140 -11.37 8.92 -1.32
C ASP A 140 -11.31 8.93 -2.86
N MET A 141 -10.16 9.31 -3.45
CA MET A 141 -9.94 9.21 -4.90
C MET A 141 -9.98 7.76 -5.39
N ARG A 142 -9.36 6.80 -4.67
CA ARG A 142 -9.49 5.37 -4.98
C ARG A 142 -10.96 4.94 -5.00
N SER A 143 -11.75 5.39 -4.02
CA SER A 143 -13.18 5.09 -3.98
C SER A 143 -13.92 5.62 -5.21
N ALA A 144 -13.58 6.83 -5.67
CA ALA A 144 -14.16 7.40 -6.89
C ALA A 144 -13.78 6.61 -8.17
N ILE A 145 -12.58 6.03 -8.23
CA ILE A 145 -12.15 5.15 -9.32
C ILE A 145 -13.00 3.87 -9.38
N VAL A 146 -13.19 3.20 -8.25
CA VAL A 146 -13.90 1.90 -8.21
C VAL A 146 -15.42 2.04 -8.22
N HIS A 147 -15.93 3.22 -7.86
CA HIS A 147 -17.34 3.56 -7.85
C HIS A 147 -17.57 4.89 -8.58
N PRO A 148 -17.34 4.94 -9.90
CA PRO A 148 -17.47 6.17 -10.68
C PRO A 148 -18.92 6.65 -10.62
N LYS A 149 -19.11 7.91 -10.24
CA LYS A 149 -20.41 8.58 -10.29
C LYS A 149 -20.53 9.29 -11.62
N TRP A 150 -21.68 9.14 -12.27
CA TRP A 150 -22.02 9.95 -13.44
C TRP A 150 -22.39 11.36 -12.98
N GLU A 151 -21.57 12.35 -13.35
CA GLU A 151 -21.83 13.76 -13.11
C GLU A 151 -21.81 14.50 -14.46
N PRO A 152 -22.99 14.74 -15.08
CA PRO A 152 -23.06 15.38 -16.37
C PRO A 152 -22.60 16.84 -16.26
N SER A 153 -21.78 17.25 -17.22
CA SER A 153 -21.20 18.58 -17.36
C SER A 153 -21.55 19.15 -18.72
N SER A 154 -21.50 20.46 -18.86
CA SER A 154 -21.73 21.14 -20.14
C SER A 154 -20.59 22.11 -20.47
N LEU A 155 -20.30 22.25 -21.76
CA LEU A 155 -19.31 23.19 -22.27
C LEU A 155 -20.01 24.23 -23.15
N GLY A 156 -19.96 25.49 -22.71
CA GLY A 156 -20.45 26.63 -23.46
C GLY A 156 -19.34 27.32 -24.26
N MET A 157 -19.58 27.56 -25.55
CA MET A 157 -18.79 28.44 -26.41
C MET A 157 -19.73 29.43 -27.10
N THR A 158 -19.24 30.57 -27.60
CA THR A 158 -20.11 31.61 -28.20
C THR A 158 -21.04 31.04 -29.27
N GLY A 159 -22.34 30.93 -28.95
CA GLY A 159 -23.38 30.38 -29.83
C GLY A 159 -23.54 28.85 -29.85
N LEU A 160 -22.79 28.10 -29.03
CA LEU A 160 -22.80 26.63 -28.97
C LEU A 160 -22.82 26.14 -27.52
N MET A 161 -23.74 25.23 -27.19
CA MET A 161 -23.75 24.49 -25.93
C MET A 161 -23.60 23.00 -26.24
N ILE A 162 -22.59 22.36 -25.65
CA ILE A 162 -22.44 20.90 -25.68
C ILE A 162 -22.88 20.38 -24.32
N GLU A 163 -23.98 19.64 -24.31
CA GLU A 163 -24.54 18.99 -23.11
C GLU A 163 -24.01 17.56 -22.96
N ASP A 164 -24.26 16.94 -21.80
CA ASP A 164 -23.92 15.54 -21.50
C ASP A 164 -22.43 15.16 -21.61
N MET A 165 -21.53 16.11 -21.36
CA MET A 165 -20.10 15.83 -21.20
C MET A 165 -19.79 15.29 -19.79
N VAL A 166 -18.60 14.74 -19.59
CA VAL A 166 -18.10 14.31 -18.27
C VAL A 166 -16.77 14.96 -17.98
N ASP A 167 -16.63 15.55 -16.80
CA ASP A 167 -15.31 15.88 -16.28
C ASP A 167 -14.59 14.59 -15.84
N ASN A 168 -13.63 14.15 -16.64
CA ASN A 168 -12.89 12.93 -16.37
C ASN A 168 -11.82 13.18 -15.31
N PHE A 169 -12.18 13.02 -14.03
CA PHE A 169 -11.23 13.15 -12.92
C PHE A 169 -10.01 12.22 -13.04
N GLN A 170 -10.10 11.13 -13.82
CA GLN A 170 -8.97 10.24 -14.06
C GLN A 170 -7.85 10.90 -14.88
N ARG A 171 -8.11 12.07 -15.48
CA ARG A 171 -7.07 12.89 -16.11
C ARG A 171 -5.94 13.24 -15.14
N ALA A 172 -6.19 13.31 -13.83
CA ALA A 172 -5.14 13.51 -12.82
C ALA A 172 -4.05 12.42 -12.87
N PHE A 173 -4.39 11.19 -13.30
CA PHE A 173 -3.44 10.09 -13.40
C PHE A 173 -2.56 10.14 -14.66
N GLU A 174 -2.77 11.13 -15.55
CA GLU A 174 -1.83 11.42 -16.64
C GLU A 174 -0.55 12.07 -16.12
N ASP A 175 -0.62 12.72 -14.95
CA ASP A 175 0.51 13.40 -14.34
C ASP A 175 1.38 12.42 -13.53
N ARG A 176 2.58 12.18 -14.05
CA ARG A 176 3.58 11.33 -13.40
C ARG A 176 3.99 11.85 -12.02
N LEU A 177 4.03 13.16 -11.82
CA LEU A 177 4.41 13.75 -10.53
C LEU A 177 3.33 13.47 -9.49
N PHE A 178 2.06 13.64 -9.85
CA PHE A 178 0.94 13.28 -8.99
C PHE A 178 0.98 11.80 -8.56
N CYS A 179 1.15 10.89 -9.52
CA CYS A 179 1.23 9.45 -9.22
C CYS A 179 2.45 9.09 -8.37
N ARG A 180 3.60 9.75 -8.60
CA ARG A 180 4.81 9.59 -7.78
C ARG A 180 4.61 10.12 -6.37
N GLU A 181 3.97 11.27 -6.21
CA GLU A 181 3.68 11.85 -4.90
C GLU A 181 2.78 10.93 -4.08
N ALA A 182 1.74 10.35 -4.70
CA ALA A 182 0.87 9.38 -4.05
C ALA A 182 1.64 8.14 -3.54
N LEU A 183 2.59 7.63 -4.33
CA LEU A 183 3.50 6.57 -3.89
C LEU A 183 4.37 7.02 -2.71
N GLN A 184 4.96 8.22 -2.77
CA GLN A 184 5.82 8.75 -1.72
C GLN A 184 5.07 8.92 -0.40
N TRP A 185 3.81 9.37 -0.42
CA TRP A 185 2.95 9.41 0.76
C TRP A 185 2.74 8.02 1.37
N CYS A 186 2.53 7.01 0.54
CA CYS A 186 2.39 5.62 1.01
C CYS A 186 3.70 5.11 1.65
N LEU A 187 4.83 5.33 0.99
CA LEU A 187 6.15 4.93 1.51
C LEU A 187 6.51 5.68 2.79
N LEU A 188 6.14 6.96 2.91
CA LEU A 188 6.40 7.75 4.10
C LEU A 188 5.71 7.15 5.33
N VAL A 189 4.47 6.67 5.21
CA VAL A 189 3.78 5.97 6.32
C VAL A 189 4.62 4.79 6.82
N ILE A 190 5.15 3.99 5.88
CA ILE A 190 5.97 2.81 6.20
C ILE A 190 7.27 3.24 6.87
N ALA A 191 7.94 4.27 6.35
CA ALA A 191 9.18 4.80 6.93
C ALA A 191 8.95 5.29 8.36
N ARG A 192 7.86 6.01 8.61
CA ARG A 192 7.50 6.54 9.93
C ARG A 192 7.14 5.44 10.92
N ILE A 193 6.47 4.38 10.48
CA ILE A 193 6.24 3.19 11.32
C ILE A 193 7.57 2.46 11.59
N GLY A 194 8.46 2.40 10.59
CA GLY A 194 9.81 1.88 10.72
C GLY A 194 10.60 2.60 11.82
N MET A 195 10.53 3.93 11.89
CA MET A 195 11.15 4.73 12.95
C MET A 195 10.62 4.41 14.34
N LEU A 196 9.36 3.99 14.48
CA LEU A 196 8.81 3.56 15.78
C LEU A 196 9.38 2.21 16.23
N GLN A 197 9.72 1.34 15.29
CA GLN A 197 10.24 0.01 15.57
C GLN A 197 11.77 -0.01 15.70
N TRP A 198 12.47 0.67 14.80
CA TRP A 198 13.94 0.76 14.70
C TRP A 198 14.35 2.24 14.63
N PRO A 199 14.32 2.96 15.77
CA PRO A 199 14.57 4.41 15.79
C PRO A 199 15.97 4.79 15.34
N ASP A 200 16.97 3.94 15.56
CA ASP A 200 18.37 4.23 15.24
C ASP A 200 18.69 4.01 13.75
N ASN A 201 17.99 3.07 13.09
CA ASN A 201 18.19 2.76 11.68
C ASN A 201 16.93 2.12 11.04
N PRO A 202 16.00 2.94 10.51
CA PRO A 202 14.78 2.44 9.88
C PRO A 202 15.00 1.96 8.43
N ASP A 203 16.16 2.17 7.82
CA ASP A 203 16.35 1.90 6.38
C ASP A 203 16.22 0.41 6.02
N PRO A 204 16.74 -0.56 6.80
CA PRO A 204 16.48 -1.98 6.57
C PRO A 204 14.99 -2.33 6.65
N PHE A 205 14.19 -1.56 7.42
CA PHE A 205 12.76 -1.78 7.54
C PHE A 205 12.07 -1.46 6.22
N MET A 206 12.42 -0.32 5.63
CA MET A 206 11.90 0.11 4.33
C MET A 206 12.25 -0.89 3.24
N GLN A 207 13.52 -1.28 3.15
CA GLN A 207 13.97 -2.24 2.15
C GLN A 207 13.28 -3.60 2.31
N MET A 208 13.14 -4.08 3.55
CA MET A 208 12.48 -5.36 3.83
C MET A 208 11.01 -5.35 3.40
N TRP A 209 10.25 -4.29 3.71
CA TRP A 209 8.82 -4.27 3.43
C TRP A 209 8.46 -3.87 2.00
N THR A 210 9.23 -2.98 1.39
CA THR A 210 8.85 -2.35 0.11
C THR A 210 9.78 -2.75 -1.04
N SER A 211 10.98 -3.27 -0.74
CA SER A 211 12.09 -3.41 -1.70
C SER A 211 12.56 -2.10 -2.32
N ILE A 212 12.16 -0.95 -1.77
CA ILE A 212 12.56 0.38 -2.22
C ILE A 212 13.51 0.96 -1.17
N PRO A 213 14.74 1.37 -1.55
CA PRO A 213 15.74 1.90 -0.62
C PRO A 213 15.51 3.39 -0.36
N ASP A 214 14.30 3.76 0.05
CA ASP A 214 13.95 5.13 0.44
C ASP A 214 14.03 5.31 1.96
N THR A 215 14.22 6.56 2.38
CA THR A 215 14.32 6.94 3.80
C THR A 215 13.25 7.95 4.18
N ASN A 216 12.96 8.06 5.48
CA ASN A 216 12.11 9.12 5.98
C ASN A 216 12.58 10.52 5.53
N THR A 217 13.88 10.74 5.53
CA THR A 217 14.52 12.00 5.14
C THR A 217 14.21 12.32 3.69
N THR A 218 14.53 11.40 2.77
CA THR A 218 14.30 11.57 1.33
C THR A 218 12.83 11.80 1.00
N LEU A 219 11.94 11.03 1.64
CA LEU A 219 10.50 11.12 1.41
C LEU A 219 9.91 12.43 1.97
N SER A 220 10.33 12.83 3.17
CA SER A 220 9.87 14.09 3.77
C SER A 220 10.33 15.30 2.95
N ASP A 221 11.57 15.29 2.45
CA ASP A 221 12.09 16.35 1.59
C ASP A 221 11.33 16.42 0.25
N ALA A 222 11.08 15.28 -0.38
CA ALA A 222 10.33 15.22 -1.64
C ALA A 222 8.88 15.72 -1.51
N LEU A 223 8.27 15.50 -0.35
CA LEU A 223 6.90 15.93 -0.04
C LEU A 223 6.83 17.34 0.57
N GLY A 224 7.98 17.98 0.82
CA GLY A 224 8.04 19.30 1.43
C GLY A 224 7.50 19.35 2.87
N ILE A 225 7.65 18.27 3.63
CA ILE A 225 7.14 18.18 5.01
C ILE A 225 8.26 18.01 6.05
N SER A 226 7.96 18.36 7.30
CA SER A 226 8.91 18.26 8.40
C SER A 226 9.31 16.82 8.71
N LYS A 227 10.62 16.59 8.83
CA LYS A 227 11.19 15.32 9.31
C LYS A 227 10.83 15.03 10.77
N ASP A 228 10.49 16.05 11.56
CA ASP A 228 10.23 15.92 13.01
C ASP A 228 8.77 16.24 13.40
N GLY A 229 7.93 16.61 12.42
CA GLY A 229 6.47 16.65 12.58
C GLY A 229 5.89 17.94 13.17
N SER A 230 6.39 19.08 12.73
CA SER A 230 5.78 20.41 12.97
C SER A 230 4.54 20.65 12.10
#